data_AF-A0A7S2DXF1-F1
#
_entry.id   AF-A0A7S2DXF1-F1
#
_cell.length_a   1.000
_cell.length_b   1.000
_cell.length_c   1.000
_cell.angle_alpha   90.00
_cell.angle_beta   90.00
_cell.angle_gamma   90.00
#
_symmetry.space_group_name_H-M   'P 1'
#
loop_
_entity.id
_entity.type
_entity.pdbx_description
1 polymer ?
#
loop_
_entity_poly.entity_id
_entity_poly.type
_entity_poly.pdbx_seq_one_letter_code
_entity_poly.pdbx_strand_id
1 'polypeptide(L)'
;DHFGEIALVKKTTRTAWVCADSYVLVAALWRDRMDGLWQYFPEEKEELIQAVDRTAAADRQRAAQARWRKVGNIRGGMHTSSEATADASPVQPTKSEITVDASPVQSIGAEGSATAGPSCVEGSVGTGDGA
;
A
#
# COMPACT_ATOMS: atom_id res chain seq x y z
N ASP A 1 0.06 11.20 -14.22
CA ASP A 1 0.60 10.10 -13.41
C ASP A 1 0.73 10.55 -11.97
N HIS A 2 0.67 9.64 -10.99
CA HIS A 2 0.77 9.98 -9.57
C HIS A 2 1.72 9.02 -8.84
N PHE A 3 2.24 9.46 -7.70
CA PHE A 3 3.16 8.67 -6.88
C PHE A 3 3.00 8.99 -5.38
N GLY A 4 3.41 8.06 -4.52
CA GLY A 4 3.38 8.23 -3.06
C GLY A 4 2.04 7.84 -2.41
N GLU A 5 1.11 7.32 -3.19
CA GLU A 5 -0.21 6.84 -2.78
C GLU A 5 -0.12 5.71 -1.74
N ILE A 6 0.88 4.83 -1.85
CA ILE A 6 1.09 3.72 -0.90
C ILE A 6 1.29 4.25 0.52
N ALA A 7 2.14 5.26 0.68
CA ALA A 7 2.43 5.84 1.99
C ALA A 7 1.24 6.63 2.53
N LEU A 8 0.45 7.26 1.66
CA LEU A 8 -0.76 7.98 2.06
C LEU A 8 -1.84 7.02 2.58
N VAL A 9 -2.16 5.98 1.81
CA VAL A 9 -3.24 5.03 2.12
C VAL A 9 -2.89 4.10 3.28
N LYS A 10 -1.70 3.48 3.26
CA LYS A 10 -1.33 2.47 4.29
C LYS A 10 -0.83 3.06 5.60
N LYS A 11 -0.70 4.39 5.68
CA LYS A 11 -0.10 5.10 6.83
C LYS A 11 1.32 4.61 7.18
N THR A 12 2.06 4.08 6.21
CA THR A 12 3.44 3.59 6.38
C THR A 12 4.48 4.63 5.96
N THR A 13 5.75 4.34 6.25
CA THR A 13 6.89 5.08 5.68
C THR A 13 6.98 4.90 4.16
N ARG A 14 7.66 5.83 3.48
CA ARG A 14 7.92 5.73 2.04
C ARG A 14 8.76 4.48 1.74
N THR A 15 8.38 3.76 0.69
CA THR A 15 9.06 2.52 0.26
C THR A 15 10.16 2.77 -0.77
N ALA A 16 10.08 3.88 -1.49
CA ALA A 16 11.00 4.25 -2.55
C ALA A 16 11.36 5.74 -2.53
N TRP A 17 12.46 6.06 -3.19
CA TRP A 17 12.88 7.42 -3.49
C TRP A 17 12.49 7.76 -4.92
N VAL A 18 11.94 8.95 -5.14
CA VAL A 18 11.59 9.47 -6.47
C VAL A 18 12.42 10.72 -6.69
N CYS A 19 13.21 10.71 -7.76
CA CYS A 19 14.04 11.83 -8.20
C CYS A 19 13.53 12.30 -9.56
N ALA A 20 13.51 13.61 -9.78
CA ALA A 20 13.17 14.17 -11.08
C ALA A 20 14.43 14.34 -11.92
N ASP A 21 14.43 13.81 -13.14
CA ASP A 21 15.54 13.96 -14.08
C ASP A 21 15.51 15.32 -14.81
N SER A 22 14.36 15.99 -14.79
CA SER A 22 14.12 17.27 -15.45
C SER A 22 13.20 18.17 -14.61
N TYR A 23 12.92 19.38 -15.10
CA TYR A 23 12.00 20.30 -14.44
C TYR A 23 10.58 19.72 -14.43
N VAL A 24 10.00 19.58 -13.23
CA VAL A 24 8.65 19.04 -13.03
C VAL A 24 7.80 19.99 -12.20
N LEU A 25 6.52 20.09 -12.56
CA LEU A 25 5.49 20.73 -11.74
C LEU A 25 4.63 19.63 -11.13
N VAL A 26 4.48 19.65 -9.80
CA VAL A 26 3.73 18.63 -9.06
C VAL A 26 2.66 19.28 -8.19
N ALA A 27 1.47 18.69 -8.21
CA ALA A 27 0.44 18.99 -7.21
C ALA A 27 0.64 18.05 -6.01
N ALA A 28 0.67 18.61 -4.80
CA ALA A 28 0.86 17.86 -3.57
C ALA A 28 -0.47 17.70 -2.83
N LEU A 29 -0.85 16.44 -2.56
CA LEU A 29 -1.96 16.12 -1.67
C LEU A 29 -1.42 15.72 -0.30
N TRP A 30 -1.91 16.40 0.74
CA TRP A 30 -1.53 16.15 2.12
C TRP A 30 -2.48 15.14 2.77
N ARG A 31 -1.95 14.34 3.71
CA ARG A 31 -2.71 13.25 4.35
C ARG A 31 -3.93 13.75 5.13
N ASP A 32 -3.77 14.86 5.84
CA ASP A 32 -4.81 15.53 6.62
C ASP A 32 -6.00 16.00 5.75
N ARG A 33 -5.75 16.35 4.48
CA ARG A 33 -6.80 16.74 3.53
C ARG A 33 -7.48 15.54 2.86
N MET A 34 -6.84 14.38 2.85
CA MET A 34 -7.35 13.19 2.19
C MET A 34 -8.56 12.59 2.94
N ASP A 35 -8.56 12.62 4.26
CA ASP A 35 -9.66 12.08 5.08
C ASP A 35 -10.98 12.82 4.83
N GLY A 36 -10.92 14.13 4.55
CA GLY A 36 -12.10 14.92 4.15
C GLY A 36 -12.59 14.57 2.74
N LEU A 37 -11.67 14.31 1.81
CA LEU A 37 -12.00 13.98 0.42
C LEU A 37 -12.74 12.64 0.32
N TRP A 38 -12.34 11.66 1.13
CA TRP A 38 -12.95 10.33 1.17
C TRP A 38 -14.42 10.30 1.57
N GLN A 39 -14.92 11.35 2.22
CA GLN A 39 -16.34 11.45 2.57
C GLN A 39 -17.20 11.70 1.33
N TYR A 40 -16.62 12.34 0.30
CA TYR A 40 -17.32 12.69 -0.93
C TYR A 40 -17.13 11.64 -2.03
N PHE A 41 -16.03 10.90 -2.01
CA PHE A 41 -15.60 9.99 -3.07
C PHE A 41 -15.21 8.60 -2.51
N PRO A 42 -16.19 7.83 -2.00
CA PRO A 42 -15.92 6.54 -1.37
C PRO A 42 -15.56 5.43 -2.37
N GLU A 43 -16.10 5.48 -3.59
CA GLU A 43 -15.84 4.49 -4.63
C GLU A 43 -14.39 4.59 -5.12
N GLU A 44 -13.93 5.81 -5.39
CA GLU A 44 -12.55 6.09 -5.81
C GLU A 44 -11.54 5.74 -4.72
N LYS A 45 -11.92 5.90 -3.45
CA LYS A 45 -11.11 5.44 -2.32
C LYS A 45 -10.90 3.93 -2.36
N GLU A 46 -11.96 3.16 -2.57
CA GLU A 46 -11.90 1.70 -2.60
C GLU A 46 -11.03 1.21 -3.76
N GLU A 47 -11.21 1.80 -4.95
CA GLU A 47 -10.37 1.51 -6.11
C GLU A 47 -8.88 1.82 -5.83
N LEU A 48 -8.60 2.96 -5.19
CA LEU A 48 -7.25 3.35 -4.83
C LEU A 48 -6.62 2.38 -3.82
N ILE A 49 -7.39 1.92 -2.83
CA ILE A 49 -6.92 0.93 -1.84
C ILE A 49 -6.54 -0.38 -2.55
N GLN A 50 -7.39 -0.87 -3.45
CA GLN A 50 -7.13 -2.11 -4.19
C GLN A 50 -5.89 -1.99 -5.09
N ALA A 51 -5.73 -0.85 -5.77
CA ALA A 51 -4.55 -0.57 -6.58
C ALA A 51 -3.27 -0.55 -5.72
N VAL A 52 -3.31 0.15 -4.58
CA VAL A 52 -2.20 0.21 -3.61
C VAL A 52 -1.82 -1.17 -3.09
N ASP A 53 -2.81 -2.01 -2.77
CA ASP A 53 -2.56 -3.36 -2.26
C ASP A 53 -1.87 -4.25 -3.30
N ARG A 54 -2.31 -4.18 -4.56
CA ARG A 54 -1.68 -4.89 -5.67
C ARG A 54 -0.23 -4.46 -5.84
N THR A 55 0.03 -3.16 -5.87
CA THR A 55 1.39 -2.61 -6.05
C THR A 55 2.28 -2.97 -4.86
N ALA A 56 1.79 -2.84 -3.63
CA ALA A 56 2.53 -3.19 -2.43
C ALA A 56 2.83 -4.69 -2.33
N ALA A 57 1.94 -5.57 -2.80
CA ALA A 57 2.20 -7.01 -2.87
C ALA A 57 3.31 -7.32 -3.89
N ALA A 58 3.23 -6.75 -5.09
CA ALA A 58 4.24 -6.92 -6.14
C ALA A 58 5.61 -6.37 -5.71
N ASP A 59 5.64 -5.25 -4.99
CA ASP A 59 6.88 -4.65 -4.47
C ASP A 59 7.52 -5.54 -3.38
N ARG A 60 6.71 -6.06 -2.45
CA ARG A 60 7.20 -7.04 -1.45
C ARG A 60 7.78 -8.29 -2.11
N GLN A 61 7.14 -8.79 -3.17
CA GLN A 61 7.65 -9.96 -3.91
C GLN A 61 8.98 -9.65 -4.60
N ARG A 62 9.11 -8.48 -5.25
CA ARG A 62 10.37 -8.02 -5.85
C ARG A 62 11.49 -7.87 -4.82
N ALA A 63 11.19 -7.24 -3.69
CA ALA A 63 12.15 -7.07 -2.59
C ALA A 63 12.60 -8.41 -2.01
N ALA A 64 11.68 -9.37 -1.84
CA ALA A 64 12.01 -10.73 -1.42
C ALA A 64 12.97 -11.38 -2.42
N GLN A 65 12.61 -11.42 -3.71
CA GLN A 65 13.45 -12.03 -4.75
C GLN A 65 14.86 -11.41 -4.83
N ALA A 66 14.97 -10.09 -4.71
CA ALA A 66 16.26 -9.40 -4.67
C ALA A 66 17.12 -9.86 -3.48
N ARG A 67 16.53 -10.11 -2.31
CA ARG A 67 17.23 -10.66 -1.14
C ARG A 67 17.75 -12.07 -1.40
N TRP A 68 16.93 -12.97 -1.98
CA TRP A 68 17.34 -14.34 -2.29
C TRP A 68 18.54 -14.38 -3.26
N ARG A 69 18.53 -13.54 -4.31
CA ARG A 69 19.65 -13.43 -5.25
C ARG A 69 20.95 -13.00 -4.55
N LYS A 70 20.86 -12.03 -3.64
CA LYS A 70 22.02 -11.54 -2.89
C LYS A 70 22.63 -12.61 -1.98
N VAL A 71 21.81 -13.45 -1.35
CA VAL A 71 22.28 -14.54 -0.47
C VAL A 71 22.90 -15.68 -1.28
N GLY A 72 22.33 -16.05 -2.42
CA GLY A 72 22.91 -17.07 -3.30
C GLY A 72 24.31 -16.70 -3.81
N ASN A 73 24.53 -15.41 -4.08
CA ASN A 73 25.82 -14.90 -4.56
C ASN A 73 26.94 -14.94 -3.49
N ILE A 74 26.61 -15.01 -2.21
CA ILE A 74 27.60 -15.06 -1.11
C ILE A 74 28.11 -16.49 -0.87
N ARG A 75 27.34 -17.52 -1.25
CA ARG A 75 27.77 -18.93 -1.16
C ARG A 75 28.42 -19.48 -2.44
N GLY A 76 28.26 -18.82 -3.59
CA GLY A 76 28.79 -19.25 -4.89
C GLY A 76 30.12 -18.61 -5.32
N GLY A 77 30.71 -17.74 -4.49
CA GLY A 77 32.00 -17.08 -4.77
C GLY A 77 33.22 -17.97 -4.53
N MET A 78 33.12 -19.27 -4.80
CA MET A 78 34.27 -20.18 -4.76
C MET A 78 34.24 -21.01 -6.05
N HIS A 79 35.20 -20.71 -6.94
CA HIS A 79 35.64 -21.41 -8.16
C HIS A 79 34.64 -22.38 -8.79
N THR A 80 34.25 -22.21 -10.06
CA THR A 80 34.92 -23.02 -11.11
C THR A 80 34.80 -22.40 -12.50
N SER A 81 35.95 -22.11 -13.11
CA SER A 81 36.12 -22.26 -14.54
C SER A 81 36.07 -23.75 -14.87
N SER A 82 34.99 -24.23 -15.48
CA SER A 82 34.98 -25.53 -16.19
C SER A 82 33.73 -25.61 -17.06
N GLU A 83 33.95 -25.67 -18.36
CA GLU A 83 33.01 -26.24 -19.33
C GLU A 83 32.54 -27.63 -18.87
N ALA A 84 31.26 -27.93 -19.08
CA ALA A 84 30.77 -29.16 -19.74
C ALA A 84 29.29 -29.44 -19.43
N THR A 85 28.50 -29.53 -20.51
CA THR A 85 27.42 -30.49 -20.78
C THR A 85 26.27 -30.72 -19.79
N ALA A 86 25.08 -30.31 -20.26
CA ALA A 86 23.84 -31.08 -20.42
C ALA A 86 23.20 -31.84 -19.22
N ASP A 87 21.88 -31.67 -19.19
CA ASP A 87 20.86 -32.59 -18.67
C ASP A 87 20.49 -32.50 -17.17
N ALA A 88 19.37 -31.84 -16.88
CA ALA A 88 18.43 -32.26 -15.84
C ALA A 88 17.10 -31.46 -15.92
N SER A 89 16.03 -32.23 -16.03
CA SER A 89 14.61 -31.87 -16.23
C SER A 89 13.96 -30.88 -15.24
N PRO A 90 12.86 -30.22 -15.64
CA PRO A 90 12.09 -29.30 -14.79
C PRO A 90 11.22 -30.04 -13.76
N VAL A 91 11.39 -29.68 -12.49
CA VAL A 91 10.55 -30.11 -11.38
C VAL A 91 9.22 -29.34 -11.42
N GLN A 92 8.10 -30.06 -11.57
CA GLN A 92 6.76 -29.49 -11.48
C GLN A 92 6.36 -29.22 -10.02
N PRO A 93 5.67 -28.10 -9.73
CA PRO A 93 5.13 -27.85 -8.40
C PRO A 93 3.86 -28.67 -8.17
N THR A 94 3.87 -29.49 -7.12
CA THR A 94 2.73 -30.25 -6.63
C THR A 94 1.66 -29.33 -6.04
N LYS A 95 0.45 -29.50 -6.56
CA LYS A 95 -0.81 -28.89 -6.14
C LYS A 95 -1.12 -29.26 -4.68
N SER A 96 -0.96 -28.31 -3.75
CA SER A 96 -1.48 -28.44 -2.37
C SER A 96 -2.90 -27.93 -2.31
N GLU A 97 -3.82 -28.86 -2.10
CA GLU A 97 -5.25 -28.72 -1.92
C GLU A 97 -5.54 -28.00 -0.59
N ILE A 98 -6.20 -26.84 -0.65
CA ILE A 98 -6.66 -26.11 0.53
C ILE A 98 -8.09 -26.60 0.82
N THR A 99 -8.23 -27.41 1.86
CA THR A 99 -9.52 -27.77 2.46
C THR A 99 -10.05 -26.56 3.24
N VAL A 100 -11.12 -25.95 2.75
CA VAL A 100 -11.87 -24.91 3.46
C VAL A 100 -12.81 -25.62 4.44
N ASP A 101 -12.48 -25.55 5.73
CA ASP A 101 -13.35 -26.01 6.80
C ASP A 101 -14.36 -24.90 7.12
N ALA A 102 -15.63 -25.19 6.85
CA ALA A 102 -16.74 -24.28 7.05
C ALA A 102 -17.19 -24.33 8.51
N SER A 103 -16.87 -23.30 9.28
CA SER A 103 -17.52 -23.06 10.57
C SER A 103 -18.79 -22.21 10.38
N PRO A 104 -19.97 -22.65 10.86
CA PRO A 104 -21.17 -21.84 10.89
C PRO A 104 -21.31 -21.07 12.22
N VAL A 105 -22.34 -20.21 12.29
CA VAL A 105 -22.97 -19.65 13.52
C VAL A 105 -22.26 -18.40 14.10
N GLN A 106 -22.90 -17.28 14.47
CA GLN A 106 -24.30 -16.93 14.76
C GLN A 106 -24.54 -15.43 14.56
N SER A 107 -25.76 -15.09 14.15
CA SER A 107 -26.35 -13.75 14.22
C SER A 107 -26.62 -13.35 15.68
N ILE A 108 -26.28 -12.11 16.04
CA ILE A 108 -26.92 -11.37 17.15
C ILE A 108 -27.08 -9.91 16.75
N GLY A 109 -28.33 -9.45 16.77
CA GLY A 109 -28.70 -8.04 16.61
C GLY A 109 -28.69 -7.28 17.93
N ALA A 110 -28.65 -5.96 17.82
CA ALA A 110 -29.11 -4.94 18.77
C ALA A 110 -28.84 -3.58 18.06
N GLU A 111 -29.84 -2.83 17.58
CA GLU A 111 -30.76 -1.97 18.34
C GLU A 111 -30.03 -0.96 19.24
N GLY A 112 -30.14 0.34 18.90
CA GLY A 112 -29.62 1.46 19.68
C GLY A 112 -29.42 2.70 18.79
N SER A 113 -30.46 3.46 18.45
CA SER A 113 -31.11 4.51 19.27
C SER A 113 -30.34 5.84 19.27
N ALA A 114 -31.02 6.83 18.68
CA ALA A 114 -30.89 8.29 18.71
C ALA A 114 -29.84 8.96 19.63
N THR A 115 -29.24 10.07 19.18
CA THR A 115 -29.65 11.43 19.61
C THR A 115 -28.87 12.56 18.93
N ALA A 116 -29.59 13.67 18.76
CA ALA A 116 -29.21 14.94 18.18
C ALA A 116 -28.15 15.72 18.97
N GLY A 117 -27.47 16.65 18.30
CA GLY A 117 -26.83 17.80 18.94
C GLY A 117 -26.02 18.68 17.97
N PRO A 118 -26.57 19.81 17.48
CA PRO A 118 -25.78 20.89 16.92
C PRO A 118 -25.30 21.83 18.03
N SER A 119 -24.01 22.19 18.03
CA SER A 119 -23.46 23.22 18.91
C SER A 119 -22.64 24.21 18.11
N CYS A 120 -23.25 25.38 17.90
CA CYS A 120 -22.66 26.59 17.37
C CYS A 120 -21.45 27.05 18.20
N VAL A 121 -20.38 27.51 17.56
CA VAL A 121 -19.52 28.57 18.10
C VAL A 121 -19.19 29.54 16.97
N GLU A 122 -19.88 30.68 16.99
CA GLU A 122 -19.50 31.89 16.28
C GLU A 122 -18.30 32.52 16.99
N GLY A 123 -17.17 32.64 16.28
CA GLY A 123 -15.99 33.37 16.72
C GLY A 123 -15.91 34.70 15.95
N SER A 124 -16.26 35.77 16.65
CA SER A 124 -16.37 37.14 16.17
C SER A 124 -15.02 37.90 16.19
N VAL A 125 -14.78 38.66 15.10
CA VAL A 125 -14.12 39.98 14.98
C VAL A 125 -12.68 40.20 15.48
N GLY A 126 -11.87 40.72 14.56
CA GLY A 126 -10.63 41.46 14.85
C GLY A 126 -10.14 42.24 13.63
N THR A 127 -10.83 43.32 13.25
CA THR A 127 -10.32 44.29 12.28
C THR A 127 -9.31 45.18 12.99
N GLY A 128 -8.03 45.06 12.64
CA GLY A 128 -6.98 45.98 13.07
C GLY A 128 -6.53 46.83 11.88
N ASP A 129 -7.11 48.02 11.77
CA ASP A 129 -6.53 49.13 11.00
C ASP A 129 -5.31 49.64 11.77
N GLY A 130 -4.14 49.61 11.11
CA GLY A 130 -2.89 50.17 11.62
C GLY A 130 -2.29 51.10 10.58
N ALA A 131 -2.25 52.38 10.95
CA ALA A 131 -1.84 53.54 10.17
C ALA A 131 -0.40 53.49 9.62
#